data_AF-A0A0S8CAS1-F1
#
_entry.id   AF-A0A0S8CAS1-F1
#
_cell.length_a   1.000
_cell.length_b   1.000
_cell.length_c   1.000
_cell.angle_alpha   90.00
_cell.angle_beta   90.00
_cell.angle_gamma   90.00
#
_symmetry.space_group_name_H-M   'P 1'
#
loop_
_entity.id
_entity.type
_entity.pdbx_description
1 polymer ?
#
loop_
_entity_poly.entity_id
_entity_poly.type
_entity_poly.pdbx_seq_one_letter_code
_entity_poly.pdbx_strand_id
1 'polypeptide(L)'
;MANKITIGLLIFLLLLAGGFGYYACTSHQQMNLMREELNAFQVEHAAQADALSDGLLSLKDELQTGLDGLGAEIDKSIAHTADLTAKVDANLDTIDILENEMAANAALIETVKQEMDKTVGAAGSFMNVPDVYREASQIVARISDGQMTVGSGFIYSFEGHVLTAHHVIAQMDEIYAIFSDGSVFPASVVGSCAVSDVAVLELDSDFVFKTPVVSDSSAIRIGDPVAAIGSPFNLAESLNTGVVSQINRFVDI
;
A
#
# COMPACT_ATOMS: atom_id res chain seq x y z
N MET A 1 119.41 -33.97 -62.76
CA MET A 1 117.98 -33.57 -62.88
C MET A 1 117.09 -34.10 -61.75
N ALA A 2 117.47 -35.16 -61.02
CA ALA A 2 116.64 -35.77 -59.97
C ALA A 2 116.37 -34.87 -58.73
N ASN A 3 117.35 -34.10 -58.26
CA ASN A 3 117.21 -33.32 -57.01
C ASN A 3 116.23 -32.14 -57.07
N LYS A 4 115.93 -31.61 -58.27
CA LYS A 4 114.98 -30.50 -58.42
C LYS A 4 113.52 -30.97 -58.35
N ILE A 5 113.25 -32.21 -58.77
CA ILE A 5 111.91 -32.81 -58.77
C ILE A 5 111.50 -33.21 -57.34
N THR A 6 112.42 -33.80 -56.56
CA THR A 6 112.18 -34.14 -55.15
C THR A 6 111.93 -32.91 -54.27
N ILE A 7 112.69 -31.83 -54.47
CA ILE A 7 112.47 -30.57 -53.71
C ILE A 7 111.11 -29.95 -54.07
N GLY A 8 110.71 -29.94 -55.35
CA GLY A 8 109.39 -29.45 -55.77
C GLY A 8 108.23 -30.27 -55.20
N LEU A 9 108.35 -31.60 -55.17
CA LEU A 9 107.34 -32.49 -54.59
C LEU A 9 107.22 -32.31 -53.07
N LEU A 10 108.34 -32.09 -52.37
CA LEU A 10 108.34 -31.88 -50.92
C LEU A 10 107.73 -30.53 -50.54
N ILE A 11 107.98 -29.47 -51.32
CA ILE A 11 107.31 -28.17 -51.17
C ILE A 11 105.81 -28.27 -51.45
N PHE A 12 105.41 -29.00 -52.50
CA PHE A 12 104.00 -29.22 -52.82
C PHE A 12 103.27 -30.00 -51.72
N LEU A 13 103.90 -31.04 -51.16
CA LEU A 13 103.34 -31.83 -50.07
C LEU A 13 103.23 -31.00 -48.77
N LEU A 14 104.16 -30.09 -48.52
CA LEU A 14 104.14 -29.18 -47.38
C LEU A 14 103.07 -28.08 -47.52
N LEU A 15 102.85 -27.56 -48.74
CA LEU A 15 101.74 -26.65 -49.04
C LEU A 15 100.38 -27.36 -48.95
N LEU A 16 100.28 -28.61 -49.41
CA LEU A 16 99.07 -29.43 -49.23
C LEU A 16 98.81 -29.70 -47.74
N ALA A 17 99.82 -30.13 -46.98
CA ALA A 17 99.67 -30.38 -45.55
C ALA A 17 99.28 -29.11 -44.77
N GLY A 18 99.85 -27.96 -45.11
CA GLY A 18 99.48 -26.66 -44.54
C GLY A 18 98.05 -26.23 -44.92
N GLY A 19 97.64 -26.45 -46.17
CA GLY A 19 96.29 -26.16 -46.64
C GLY A 19 95.22 -27.04 -46.00
N PHE A 20 95.49 -28.35 -45.86
CA PHE A 20 94.62 -29.29 -45.15
C PHE A 20 94.54 -28.97 -43.65
N GLY A 21 95.65 -28.58 -43.01
CA GLY A 21 95.66 -28.13 -41.62
C GLY A 21 94.85 -26.85 -41.40
N TYR A 22 94.97 -25.87 -42.30
CA TYR A 22 94.17 -24.64 -42.26
C TYR A 22 92.68 -24.93 -42.43
N TYR A 23 92.30 -25.74 -43.43
CA TYR A 23 90.91 -26.13 -43.66
C TYR A 23 90.32 -26.91 -42.48
N ALA A 24 91.09 -27.85 -41.92
CA ALA A 24 90.67 -28.61 -40.72
C ALA A 24 90.48 -27.68 -39.51
N CYS A 25 91.35 -26.68 -39.32
CA CYS A 25 91.22 -25.69 -38.26
C CYS A 25 89.96 -24.83 -38.45
N THR A 26 89.74 -24.28 -39.65
CA THR A 26 88.55 -23.46 -39.94
C THR A 26 87.25 -24.25 -39.85
N SER A 27 87.25 -25.50 -40.30
CA SER A 27 86.09 -26.39 -40.19
C SER A 27 85.81 -26.77 -38.73
N HIS A 28 86.85 -27.03 -37.93
CA HIS A 28 86.70 -27.28 -36.50
C HIS A 28 86.16 -26.07 -35.75
N GLN A 29 86.60 -24.85 -36.10
CA GLN A 29 86.04 -23.61 -35.56
C GLN A 29 84.56 -23.44 -35.92
N GLN A 30 84.17 -23.68 -37.18
CA GLN A 30 82.76 -23.62 -37.59
C GLN A 30 81.89 -24.66 -36.86
N MET A 31 82.39 -25.89 -36.68
CA MET A 31 81.67 -26.94 -35.94
C MET A 31 81.49 -26.59 -34.46
N ASN A 32 82.48 -25.95 -33.84
CA ASN A 32 82.38 -25.51 -32.45
C ASN A 32 81.37 -24.37 -32.28
N LEU A 33 81.36 -23.39 -33.20
CA LEU A 33 80.36 -22.31 -33.20
C LEU A 33 78.94 -22.84 -33.40
N MET A 34 78.72 -23.72 -34.39
CA MET A 34 77.39 -24.33 -34.59
C MET A 34 76.95 -25.18 -33.39
N ARG A 35 77.88 -25.86 -32.70
CA ARG A 35 77.57 -26.62 -31.49
C ARG A 35 77.15 -25.69 -30.34
N GLU A 36 77.81 -24.55 -30.21
CA GLU A 36 77.47 -23.54 -29.20
C GLU A 36 76.11 -22.91 -29.46
N GLU A 37 75.82 -22.52 -30.71
CA GLU A 37 74.50 -22.02 -31.13
C GLU A 37 73.40 -23.07 -30.92
N LEU A 38 73.65 -24.34 -31.28
CA LEU A 38 72.68 -25.42 -31.08
C LEU A 38 72.42 -25.68 -29.59
N ASN A 39 73.44 -25.62 -28.74
CA ASN A 39 73.27 -25.74 -27.29
C ASN A 39 72.48 -24.56 -26.73
N ALA A 40 72.78 -23.33 -27.17
CA ALA A 40 72.05 -22.14 -26.74
C ALA A 40 70.56 -22.21 -27.15
N PHE A 41 70.29 -22.62 -28.39
CA PHE A 41 68.94 -22.85 -28.89
C PHE A 41 68.20 -23.94 -28.09
N GLN A 42 68.85 -25.06 -27.78
CA GLN A 42 68.27 -26.12 -26.96
C GLN A 42 67.95 -25.65 -25.54
N VAL A 43 68.84 -24.88 -24.91
CA VAL A 43 68.61 -24.31 -23.59
C VAL A 43 67.46 -23.31 -23.60
N GLU A 44 67.38 -22.45 -24.61
CA GLU A 44 66.28 -21.49 -24.75
C GLU A 44 64.93 -22.20 -24.95
N HIS A 45 64.87 -23.22 -25.80
CA HIS A 45 63.66 -24.01 -26.00
C HIS A 45 63.25 -24.81 -24.76
N ALA A 46 64.21 -25.36 -24.00
CA ALA A 46 63.94 -26.01 -22.73
C ALA A 46 63.36 -25.02 -21.71
N ALA A 47 63.95 -23.82 -21.60
CA ALA A 47 63.46 -22.76 -20.73
C ALA A 47 62.04 -22.29 -21.12
N GLN A 48 61.73 -22.20 -22.42
CA GLN A 48 60.38 -21.90 -22.89
C GLN A 48 59.37 -23.01 -22.55
N ALA A 49 59.77 -24.28 -22.66
CA ALA A 49 58.93 -25.42 -22.29
C ALA A 49 58.64 -25.45 -20.79
N ASP A 50 59.65 -25.19 -19.95
CA ASP A 50 59.49 -25.10 -18.50
C ASP A 50 58.58 -23.93 -18.11
N ALA A 51 58.78 -22.76 -18.70
CA ALA A 51 57.92 -21.59 -18.47
C ALA A 51 56.45 -21.85 -18.85
N LEU A 52 56.20 -22.57 -19.94
CA LEU A 52 54.84 -22.96 -20.34
C LEU A 52 54.24 -23.97 -19.35
N SER A 53 55.02 -24.96 -18.91
CA SER A 53 54.60 -25.95 -17.92
C SER A 53 54.21 -25.28 -16.60
N ASP A 54 55.05 -24.37 -16.10
CA ASP A 54 54.78 -23.60 -14.89
C ASP A 54 53.54 -22.72 -15.03
N GLY A 55 53.35 -22.09 -16.19
CA GLY A 55 52.15 -21.31 -16.50
C GLY A 55 50.87 -22.17 -16.48
N LEU A 56 50.92 -23.38 -17.04
CA LEU A 56 49.80 -24.32 -17.00
C LEU A 56 49.51 -24.82 -15.59
N LEU A 57 50.54 -25.06 -14.77
CA LEU A 57 50.37 -25.42 -13.35
C LEU A 57 49.73 -24.27 -12.57
N SER A 58 50.20 -23.04 -12.76
CA SER A 58 49.61 -21.86 -12.13
C SER A 58 48.14 -21.67 -12.54
N LEU A 59 47.82 -21.82 -13.83
CA LEU A 59 46.44 -21.70 -14.30
C LEU A 59 45.55 -22.81 -13.74
N LYS A 60 46.08 -24.04 -13.64
CA LYS A 60 45.38 -25.16 -13.00
C LYS A 60 45.07 -24.85 -11.54
N ASP A 61 46.04 -24.33 -10.80
CA ASP A 61 45.86 -23.99 -9.38
C ASP A 61 44.87 -22.84 -9.18
N GLU A 62 44.89 -21.83 -10.07
CA GLU A 62 43.93 -20.72 -10.06
C GLU A 62 42.50 -21.21 -10.37
N LEU A 63 42.35 -22.07 -11.38
CA LEU A 63 41.06 -22.69 -11.70
C LEU A 63 40.54 -23.58 -10.57
N GLN A 64 41.42 -24.35 -9.93
CA GLN A 64 41.05 -25.21 -8.82
C GLN A 64 40.61 -24.38 -7.61
N THR A 65 41.36 -23.32 -7.27
CA THR A 65 40.98 -22.38 -6.22
C THR A 65 39.65 -21.69 -6.51
N GLY A 66 39.42 -21.30 -7.78
CA GLY A 66 38.15 -20.71 -8.21
C GLY A 66 36.97 -21.67 -8.10
N LEU A 67 37.18 -22.96 -8.43
CA LEU A 67 36.17 -24.00 -8.30
C LEU A 67 35.84 -24.27 -6.84
N ASP A 68 36.84 -24.36 -5.96
CA ASP A 68 36.66 -24.56 -4.52
C ASP A 68 35.90 -23.37 -3.89
N GLY A 69 36.24 -22.14 -4.32
CA GLY A 69 35.53 -20.93 -3.89
C GLY A 69 34.06 -20.91 -4.33
N LEU A 70 33.78 -21.33 -5.57
CA LEU A 70 32.40 -21.46 -6.06
C LEU A 70 31.64 -22.55 -5.31
N GLY A 71 32.29 -23.68 -5.02
CA GLY A 71 31.72 -24.76 -4.20
C GLY A 71 31.30 -24.27 -2.82
N ALA A 72 32.17 -23.52 -2.14
CA ALA A 72 31.86 -22.94 -0.84
C ALA A 72 30.70 -21.93 -0.88
N GLU A 73 30.59 -21.10 -1.93
CA GLU A 73 29.48 -20.16 -2.07
C GLU A 73 28.16 -20.89 -2.37
N ILE A 74 28.20 -21.97 -3.16
CA ILE A 74 27.03 -22.84 -3.39
C ILE A 74 26.59 -23.49 -2.09
N ASP A 75 27.49 -24.07 -1.30
CA ASP A 75 27.15 -24.70 -0.02
C ASP A 75 26.51 -23.70 0.95
N LYS A 76 27.02 -22.46 0.99
CA LYS A 76 26.43 -21.37 1.76
C LYS A 76 25.03 -21.01 1.27
N SER A 77 24.83 -20.95 -0.05
CA SER A 77 23.52 -20.69 -0.66
C SER A 77 22.52 -21.80 -0.30
N ILE A 78 22.93 -23.07 -0.41
CA ILE A 78 22.13 -24.24 -0.03
C ILE A 78 21.74 -24.15 1.45
N ALA A 79 22.70 -23.89 2.34
CA ALA A 79 22.42 -23.74 3.76
C ALA A 79 21.42 -22.60 4.05
N HIS A 80 21.56 -21.47 3.35
CA HIS A 80 20.62 -20.35 3.48
C HIS A 80 19.20 -20.73 2.99
N THR A 81 19.09 -21.45 1.87
CA THR A 81 17.78 -21.92 1.37
C THR A 81 17.13 -22.93 2.31
N ALA A 82 17.91 -23.79 2.96
CA ALA A 82 17.42 -24.73 3.96
C ALA A 82 16.90 -24.02 5.22
N ASP A 83 17.62 -23.02 5.73
CA ASP A 83 17.16 -22.16 6.83
C ASP A 83 15.88 -21.40 6.48
N LEU A 84 15.80 -20.86 5.26
CA LEU A 84 14.59 -20.16 4.80
C LEU A 84 13.40 -21.11 4.69
N THR A 85 13.60 -22.34 4.21
CA THR A 85 12.56 -23.38 4.15
C THR A 85 12.05 -23.71 5.55
N ALA A 86 12.94 -23.93 6.52
CA ALA A 86 12.55 -24.21 7.90
C ALA A 86 11.77 -23.04 8.54
N LYS A 87 12.11 -21.79 8.22
CA LYS A 87 11.34 -20.61 8.66
C LYS A 87 9.97 -20.53 8.01
N VAL A 88 9.86 -20.90 6.74
CA VAL A 88 8.56 -20.95 6.04
C VAL A 88 7.67 -22.02 6.68
N ASP A 89 8.20 -23.21 6.97
CA ASP A 89 7.44 -24.28 7.63
C ASP A 89 6.94 -23.85 9.01
N ALA A 90 7.80 -23.24 9.84
CA ALA A 90 7.40 -22.72 11.16
C ALA A 90 6.33 -21.60 11.08
N ASN A 91 6.38 -20.77 10.05
CA ASN A 91 5.37 -19.75 9.83
C ASN A 91 4.03 -20.37 9.39
N LEU A 92 4.06 -21.43 8.58
CA LEU A 92 2.84 -22.16 8.20
C LEU A 92 2.17 -22.78 9.43
N ASP A 93 2.94 -23.42 10.32
CA ASP A 93 2.42 -23.93 11.60
C ASP A 93 1.75 -22.82 12.44
N THR A 94 2.34 -21.63 12.43
CA THR A 94 1.78 -20.46 13.14
C THR A 94 0.47 -19.98 12.52
N ILE A 95 0.37 -20.00 11.18
CA ILE A 95 -0.87 -19.65 10.47
C ILE A 95 -1.98 -20.64 10.83
N ASP A 96 -1.70 -21.94 10.84
CA ASP A 96 -2.68 -22.97 11.21
C ASP A 96 -3.24 -22.76 12.63
N ILE A 97 -2.38 -22.35 13.58
CA ILE A 97 -2.82 -22.01 14.94
C ILE A 97 -3.74 -20.79 14.92
N LEU A 98 -3.35 -19.72 14.22
CA LEU A 98 -4.15 -18.50 14.13
C LEU A 98 -5.50 -18.74 13.47
N GLU A 99 -5.57 -19.58 12.43
CA GLU A 99 -6.84 -19.94 11.78
C GLU A 99 -7.80 -20.64 12.76
N ASN A 100 -7.28 -21.55 13.59
CA ASN A 100 -8.08 -22.21 14.62
C ASN A 100 -8.56 -21.23 15.71
N GLU A 101 -7.71 -20.30 16.14
CA GLU A 101 -8.10 -19.26 17.11
C GLU A 101 -9.15 -18.30 16.52
N MET A 102 -9.01 -17.92 15.25
CA MET A 102 -10.00 -17.09 14.57
C MET A 102 -11.35 -17.79 14.45
N ALA A 103 -11.37 -19.09 14.14
CA ALA A 103 -12.59 -19.88 14.11
C ALA A 103 -13.26 -19.95 15.49
N ALA A 104 -12.48 -20.14 16.56
CA ALA A 104 -12.99 -20.14 17.93
C ALA A 104 -13.56 -18.76 18.33
N ASN A 105 -12.86 -17.68 17.99
CA ASN A 105 -13.32 -16.31 18.25
C ASN A 105 -14.60 -15.97 17.48
N ALA A 106 -14.73 -16.42 16.22
CA ALA A 106 -15.94 -16.23 15.44
C ALA A 106 -17.17 -16.91 16.10
N ALA A 107 -16.99 -18.12 16.63
CA ALA A 107 -18.06 -18.81 17.38
C ALA A 107 -18.42 -18.07 18.68
N LEU A 108 -17.44 -17.48 19.37
CA LEU A 108 -17.68 -16.67 20.56
C LEU A 108 -18.46 -15.39 20.23
N ILE A 109 -18.12 -14.70 19.14
CA ILE A 109 -18.85 -13.51 18.66
C ILE A 109 -20.31 -13.84 18.39
N GLU A 110 -20.58 -14.96 17.73
CA GLU A 110 -21.95 -15.39 17.45
C GLU A 110 -22.74 -15.65 18.75
N THR A 111 -22.09 -16.28 19.73
CA THR A 111 -22.69 -16.50 21.06
C THR A 111 -23.00 -15.17 21.77
N VAL A 112 -22.05 -14.23 21.75
CA VAL A 112 -22.23 -12.90 22.35
C VAL A 112 -23.34 -12.12 21.66
N LYS A 113 -23.44 -12.18 20.32
CA LYS A 113 -24.54 -11.56 19.57
C LYS A 113 -25.89 -12.11 19.99
N GLN A 114 -26.02 -13.44 20.12
CA GLN A 114 -27.27 -14.05 20.55
C GLN A 114 -27.68 -13.64 21.96
N GLU A 115 -26.72 -13.49 22.89
CA GLU A 115 -26.99 -12.98 24.23
C GLU A 115 -27.33 -11.48 24.23
N MET A 116 -26.70 -10.70 23.35
CA MET A 116 -27.04 -9.29 23.15
C MET A 116 -28.45 -9.13 22.56
N ASP A 117 -28.83 -9.92 21.57
CA ASP A 117 -30.17 -9.89 20.98
C ASP A 117 -31.25 -10.31 21.98
N LYS A 118 -30.96 -11.27 22.87
CA LYS A 118 -31.88 -11.63 23.97
C LYS A 118 -32.03 -10.52 24.99
N THR A 119 -30.94 -9.84 25.35
CA THR A 119 -30.96 -8.75 26.35
C THR A 119 -31.54 -7.46 25.79
N VAL A 120 -31.26 -7.12 24.53
CA VAL A 120 -31.87 -6.00 23.81
C VAL A 120 -33.33 -6.31 23.45
N GLY A 121 -33.65 -7.54 23.05
CA GLY A 121 -35.03 -7.96 22.78
C GLY A 121 -35.90 -7.99 24.04
N ALA A 122 -35.32 -8.25 25.21
CA ALA A 122 -36.03 -8.22 26.50
C ALA A 122 -36.22 -6.79 27.05
N ALA A 123 -35.43 -5.82 26.58
CA ALA A 123 -35.51 -4.43 27.00
C ALA A 123 -35.97 -3.59 25.80
N GLY A 124 -37.29 -3.42 25.66
CA GLY A 124 -37.96 -2.83 24.48
C GLY A 124 -37.18 -1.68 23.82
N SER A 125 -37.05 -1.78 22.49
CA SER A 125 -36.34 -0.86 21.58
C SER A 125 -36.06 0.53 22.15
N PHE A 126 -34.90 0.72 22.77
CA PHE A 126 -34.46 2.04 23.18
C PHE A 126 -34.16 2.88 21.94
N MET A 127 -34.65 4.11 21.93
CA MET A 127 -34.33 5.09 20.90
C MET A 127 -32.82 5.37 20.91
N ASN A 128 -32.13 5.15 19.79
CA ASN A 128 -30.74 5.54 19.64
C ASN A 128 -30.64 7.06 19.40
N VAL A 129 -30.52 7.82 20.49
CA VAL A 129 -30.58 9.29 20.48
C VAL A 129 -29.54 9.94 19.55
N PRO A 130 -28.25 9.52 19.53
CA PRO A 130 -27.29 10.03 18.55
C PRO A 130 -27.70 9.85 17.09
N ASP A 131 -28.26 8.69 16.73
CA ASP A 131 -28.67 8.40 15.36
C ASP A 131 -29.87 9.27 14.96
N VAL A 132 -30.85 9.42 15.87
CA VAL A 132 -32.01 10.31 15.67
C VAL A 132 -31.58 11.76 15.48
N TYR A 133 -30.65 12.26 16.29
CA TYR A 133 -30.13 13.62 16.15
C TYR A 133 -29.48 13.85 14.79
N ARG A 134 -28.61 12.92 14.36
CA ARG A 134 -27.88 13.02 13.08
C ARG A 134 -28.81 13.03 11.88
N GLU A 135 -29.90 12.27 11.92
CA GLU A 135 -30.86 12.24 10.82
C GLU A 135 -31.79 13.44 10.82
N ALA A 136 -32.28 13.83 11.99
CA ALA A 136 -33.27 14.90 12.11
C ALA A 136 -32.67 16.30 11.93
N SER A 137 -31.41 16.53 12.34
CA SER A 137 -30.75 17.84 12.19
C SER A 137 -30.54 18.26 10.73
N GLN A 138 -30.57 17.30 9.79
CA GLN A 138 -30.43 17.58 8.35
C GLN A 138 -31.72 18.12 7.72
N ILE A 139 -32.87 17.83 8.32
CA ILE A 139 -34.19 18.16 7.74
C ILE A 139 -34.88 19.32 8.47
N VAL A 140 -34.40 19.68 9.66
CA VAL A 140 -34.90 20.79 10.45
C VAL A 140 -34.31 22.10 9.94
N ALA A 141 -35.17 23.08 9.73
CA ALA A 141 -34.81 24.43 9.33
C ALA A 141 -35.11 25.42 10.47
N ARG A 142 -34.27 26.43 10.60
CA ARG A 142 -34.52 27.61 11.43
C ARG A 142 -35.29 28.63 10.59
N ILE A 143 -36.38 29.16 11.14
CA ILE A 143 -37.20 30.16 10.45
C ILE A 143 -36.81 31.54 10.96
N SER A 144 -36.43 32.42 10.03
CA SER A 144 -35.93 33.77 10.32
C SER A 144 -36.61 34.81 9.45
N ASP A 145 -36.75 36.03 9.99
CA ASP A 145 -37.22 37.23 9.29
C ASP A 145 -36.08 38.05 8.65
N GLY A 146 -34.85 37.50 8.62
CA GLY A 146 -33.64 38.17 8.14
C GLY A 146 -32.88 38.97 9.23
N GLN A 147 -33.48 39.20 10.39
CA GLN A 147 -32.82 39.84 11.54
C GLN A 147 -32.66 38.89 12.73
N MET A 148 -33.68 38.06 13.00
CA MET A 148 -33.69 37.14 14.12
C MET A 148 -34.31 35.79 13.72
N THR A 149 -33.86 34.72 14.37
CA THR A 149 -34.52 33.41 14.31
C THR A 149 -35.70 33.42 15.28
N VAL A 150 -36.91 33.18 14.77
CA VAL A 150 -38.16 33.27 15.54
C VAL A 150 -38.75 31.89 15.81
N GLY A 151 -38.41 30.88 15.00
CA GLY A 151 -38.94 29.53 15.18
C GLY A 151 -38.16 28.46 14.44
N SER A 152 -38.75 27.28 14.37
CA SER A 152 -38.20 26.12 13.67
C SER A 152 -39.28 25.48 12.82
N GLY A 153 -38.86 24.86 11.73
CA GLY A 153 -39.69 24.02 10.87
C GLY A 153 -38.92 22.81 10.40
N PHE A 154 -39.54 21.95 9.61
CA PHE A 154 -38.86 20.82 8.99
C PHE A 154 -39.40 20.59 7.58
N ILE A 155 -38.55 20.05 6.70
CA ILE A 155 -38.94 19.68 5.35
C ILE A 155 -39.93 18.51 5.41
N TYR A 156 -41.07 18.63 4.74
CA TYR A 156 -42.04 17.53 4.61
C TYR A 156 -42.11 16.93 3.21
N SER A 157 -41.63 17.64 2.17
CA SER A 157 -41.72 17.20 0.78
C SER A 157 -40.41 17.34 0.02
N PHE A 158 -40.21 16.50 -0.99
CA PHE A 158 -39.01 16.48 -1.83
C PHE A 158 -38.83 17.78 -2.63
N GLU A 159 -39.93 18.46 -2.94
CA GLU A 159 -39.96 19.75 -3.66
C GLU A 159 -39.61 20.95 -2.76
N GLY A 160 -39.21 20.75 -1.51
CA GLY A 160 -38.79 21.85 -0.64
C GLY A 160 -39.94 22.54 0.07
N HIS A 161 -40.95 21.78 0.48
CA HIS A 161 -41.98 22.33 1.36
C HIS A 161 -41.62 22.14 2.84
N VAL A 162 -41.79 23.19 3.64
CA VAL A 162 -41.46 23.22 5.07
C VAL A 162 -42.72 23.38 5.91
N LEU A 163 -42.91 22.51 6.89
CA LEU A 163 -43.94 22.64 7.92
C LEU A 163 -43.39 23.45 9.09
N THR A 164 -44.17 24.42 9.55
CA THR A 164 -43.88 25.27 10.72
C THR A 164 -45.18 25.63 11.44
N ALA A 165 -45.08 26.37 12.55
CA ALA A 165 -46.24 26.88 13.25
C ALA A 165 -46.75 28.18 12.61
N HIS A 166 -48.07 28.40 12.64
CA HIS A 166 -48.66 29.62 12.10
C HIS A 166 -48.20 30.86 12.88
N HIS A 167 -48.14 30.79 14.21
CA HIS A 167 -47.70 31.91 15.04
C HIS A 167 -46.26 32.36 14.76
N VAL A 168 -45.41 31.47 14.21
CA VAL A 168 -44.03 31.81 13.83
C VAL A 168 -44.01 32.75 12.64
N ILE A 169 -44.91 32.56 11.67
CA ILE A 169 -44.90 33.29 10.40
C ILE A 169 -45.92 34.44 10.34
N ALA A 170 -46.85 34.51 11.29
CA ALA A 170 -47.97 35.47 11.26
C ALA A 170 -47.56 36.95 11.29
N GLN A 171 -46.35 37.28 11.75
CA GLN A 171 -45.85 38.65 11.87
C GLN A 171 -44.62 38.93 10.98
N MET A 172 -44.35 38.07 10.00
CA MET A 172 -43.18 38.17 9.13
C MET A 172 -43.57 38.66 7.73
N ASP A 173 -42.88 39.70 7.25
CA ASP A 173 -43.00 40.17 5.87
C ASP A 173 -42.08 39.38 4.92
N GLU A 174 -40.89 39.01 5.39
CA GLU A 174 -39.93 38.16 4.69
C GLU A 174 -39.63 36.92 5.52
N ILE A 175 -39.48 35.77 4.87
CA ILE A 175 -39.25 34.49 5.54
C ILE A 175 -38.03 33.81 4.90
N TYR A 176 -37.09 33.41 5.74
CA TYR A 176 -35.90 32.66 5.35
C TYR A 176 -35.82 31.35 6.14
N ALA A 177 -35.53 30.25 5.45
CA ALA A 177 -35.23 28.95 6.04
C ALA A 177 -33.73 28.73 6.03
N ILE A 178 -33.14 28.48 7.21
CA ILE A 178 -31.71 28.27 7.40
C ILE A 178 -31.48 26.85 7.89
N PHE A 179 -30.69 26.05 7.17
CA PHE A 179 -30.38 24.66 7.53
C PHE A 179 -29.07 24.53 8.29
N SER A 180 -28.84 23.35 8.88
CA SER A 180 -27.65 23.03 9.69
C SER A 180 -26.33 23.06 8.91
N ASP A 181 -26.38 22.92 7.57
CA ASP A 181 -25.23 23.07 6.68
C ASP A 181 -24.88 24.54 6.36
N GLY A 182 -25.70 25.48 6.86
CA GLY A 182 -25.56 26.91 6.62
C GLY A 182 -26.24 27.42 5.35
N SER A 183 -26.92 26.56 4.59
CA SER A 183 -27.72 26.99 3.44
C SER A 183 -28.92 27.84 3.87
N VAL A 184 -29.22 28.87 3.08
CA VAL A 184 -30.31 29.83 3.35
C VAL A 184 -31.18 29.91 2.10
N PHE A 185 -32.48 29.69 2.28
CA PHE A 185 -33.47 29.76 1.20
C PHE A 185 -34.55 30.78 1.55
N PRO A 186 -34.86 31.73 0.65
CA PRO A 186 -36.10 32.51 0.74
C PRO A 186 -37.30 31.56 0.69
N ALA A 187 -38.35 31.87 1.46
CA ALA A 187 -39.53 31.04 1.56
C ALA A 187 -40.81 31.86 1.37
N SER A 188 -41.80 31.29 0.69
CA SER A 188 -43.12 31.89 0.51
C SER A 188 -44.20 31.05 1.21
N VAL A 189 -45.28 31.70 1.66
CA VAL A 189 -46.38 31.00 2.34
C VAL A 189 -47.31 30.37 1.31
N VAL A 190 -47.39 29.05 1.32
CA VAL A 190 -48.36 28.29 0.48
C VAL A 190 -49.73 28.27 1.15
N GLY A 191 -49.75 28.11 2.47
CA GLY A 191 -50.98 28.09 3.25
C GLY A 191 -50.71 28.12 4.75
N SER A 192 -51.66 28.65 5.52
CA SER A 192 -51.59 28.60 6.98
C SER A 192 -52.98 28.50 7.60
N CYS A 193 -53.04 27.94 8.80
CA CYS A 193 -54.27 27.72 9.57
C CYS A 193 -54.04 28.16 11.01
N ALA A 194 -54.69 29.25 11.40
CA ALA A 194 -54.60 29.78 12.76
C ALA A 194 -55.21 28.83 13.81
N VAL A 195 -56.26 28.08 13.47
CA VAL A 195 -56.98 27.19 14.40
C VAL A 195 -56.11 26.00 14.82
N SER A 196 -55.37 25.42 13.89
CA SER A 196 -54.46 24.29 14.18
C SER A 196 -53.02 24.73 14.46
N ASP A 197 -52.74 26.03 14.37
CA ASP A 197 -51.40 26.62 14.48
C ASP A 197 -50.36 25.98 13.53
N VAL A 198 -50.74 25.70 12.28
CA VAL A 198 -49.85 25.10 11.27
C VAL A 198 -49.74 25.99 10.05
N ALA A 199 -48.52 26.09 9.49
CA ALA A 199 -48.25 26.74 8.22
C ALA A 199 -47.33 25.89 7.34
N VAL A 200 -47.53 26.03 6.02
CA VAL A 200 -46.70 25.42 4.98
C VAL A 200 -46.00 26.54 4.22
N LEU A 201 -44.68 26.42 4.14
CA LEU A 201 -43.82 27.28 3.35
C LEU A 201 -43.27 26.51 2.15
N GLU A 202 -43.02 27.22 1.05
CA GLU A 202 -42.32 26.72 -0.13
C GLU A 202 -40.98 27.44 -0.24
N LEU A 203 -39.90 26.66 -0.34
CA LEU A 203 -38.54 27.19 -0.50
C LEU A 203 -38.27 27.55 -1.95
N ASP A 204 -37.70 28.72 -2.19
CA ASP A 204 -37.19 29.11 -3.50
C ASP A 204 -35.86 28.39 -3.76
N SER A 205 -35.96 27.19 -4.35
CA SER A 205 -34.84 26.27 -4.52
C SER A 205 -35.05 25.26 -5.66
N ASP A 206 -33.99 24.98 -6.43
CA ASP A 206 -33.96 23.89 -7.41
C ASP A 206 -33.48 22.55 -6.81
N PHE A 207 -33.26 22.48 -5.49
CA PHE A 207 -32.74 21.29 -4.83
C PHE A 207 -33.83 20.27 -4.49
N VAL A 208 -33.44 18.99 -4.51
CA VAL A 208 -34.25 17.90 -3.96
C VAL A 208 -33.86 17.69 -2.50
N PHE A 209 -34.86 17.74 -1.61
CA PHE A 209 -34.63 17.66 -0.18
C PHE A 209 -34.87 16.26 0.40
N LYS A 210 -34.19 15.94 1.49
CA LYS A 210 -34.47 14.73 2.28
C LYS A 210 -35.71 14.97 3.12
N THR A 211 -36.66 14.03 3.10
CA THR A 211 -37.90 14.10 3.88
C THR A 211 -37.89 13.09 5.03
N PRO A 212 -38.52 13.40 6.18
CA PRO A 212 -38.76 12.42 7.22
C PRO A 212 -39.77 11.36 6.76
N VAL A 213 -39.72 10.19 7.40
CA VAL A 213 -40.80 9.20 7.30
C VAL A 213 -41.94 9.64 8.22
N VAL A 214 -43.06 10.05 7.64
CA VAL A 214 -44.27 10.35 8.41
C VAL A 214 -44.96 9.03 8.78
N SER A 215 -45.19 8.83 10.07
CA SER A 215 -45.84 7.65 10.61
C SER A 215 -47.26 7.96 11.10
N ASP A 216 -48.09 6.92 11.25
CA ASP A 216 -49.45 7.05 11.76
C ASP A 216 -49.44 7.43 13.25
N SER A 217 -49.93 8.63 13.54
CA SER A 217 -50.01 9.15 14.92
C SER A 217 -51.05 8.42 15.77
N SER A 218 -52.01 7.71 15.18
CA SER A 218 -53.03 6.94 15.91
C SER A 218 -52.47 5.68 16.59
N ALA A 219 -51.29 5.22 16.17
CA ALA A 219 -50.60 4.07 16.74
C ALA A 219 -49.74 4.41 17.98
N ILE A 220 -49.58 5.70 18.29
CA ILE A 220 -48.75 6.18 19.41
C ILE A 220 -49.43 5.87 20.75
N ARG A 221 -48.64 5.41 21.73
CA ARG A 221 -49.11 5.09 23.09
C ARG A 221 -48.46 5.99 24.13
N ILE A 222 -49.16 6.18 25.25
CA ILE A 222 -48.62 6.83 26.43
C ILE A 222 -47.41 6.04 26.92
N GLY A 223 -46.30 6.72 27.16
CA GLY A 223 -45.03 6.13 27.57
C GLY A 223 -44.09 5.77 26.41
N ASP A 224 -44.52 5.85 25.15
CA ASP A 224 -43.61 5.65 24.02
C ASP A 224 -42.51 6.74 24.04
N PRO A 225 -41.24 6.37 23.75
CA PRO A 225 -40.14 7.32 23.76
C PRO A 225 -40.28 8.33 22.61
N VAL A 226 -39.99 9.60 22.90
CA VAL A 226 -40.03 10.69 21.92
C VAL A 226 -38.77 11.53 21.99
N ALA A 227 -38.39 12.08 20.83
CA ALA A 227 -37.39 13.12 20.73
C ALA A 227 -38.01 14.35 20.06
N ALA A 228 -37.80 15.52 20.65
CA ALA A 228 -38.17 16.80 20.09
C ALA A 228 -36.90 17.53 19.67
N ILE A 229 -36.79 17.86 18.39
CA ILE A 229 -35.70 18.65 17.83
C ILE A 229 -36.20 20.02 17.41
N GLY A 230 -35.40 21.04 17.64
CA GLY A 230 -35.67 22.40 17.20
C GLY A 230 -34.49 23.31 17.45
N SER A 231 -34.59 24.56 17.01
CA SER A 231 -33.55 25.57 17.15
C SER A 231 -34.07 26.78 17.95
N PRO A 232 -34.28 26.62 19.27
CA PRO A 232 -34.70 27.75 20.11
C PRO A 232 -33.57 28.79 20.21
N PHE A 233 -33.91 30.08 20.12
CA PHE A 233 -33.04 31.23 20.45
C PHE A 233 -31.76 31.42 19.60
N ASN A 234 -31.80 31.16 18.30
CA ASN A 234 -30.67 31.40 17.38
C ASN A 234 -29.38 30.60 17.72
N LEU A 235 -29.49 29.59 18.57
CA LEU A 235 -28.42 28.64 18.90
C LEU A 235 -28.45 27.45 17.92
N ALA A 236 -27.44 26.57 18.01
CA ALA A 236 -27.43 25.29 17.27
C ALA A 236 -28.66 24.43 17.61
N GLU A 237 -29.01 23.48 16.74
CA GLU A 237 -30.17 22.60 16.95
C GLU A 237 -30.06 21.85 18.29
N SER A 238 -31.09 21.98 19.11
CA SER A 238 -31.25 21.30 20.39
C SER A 238 -32.20 20.12 20.23
N LEU A 239 -31.84 18.99 20.83
CA LEU A 239 -32.68 17.80 20.87
C LEU A 239 -32.95 17.39 22.32
N ASN A 240 -34.23 17.30 22.65
CA ASN A 240 -34.72 16.90 23.96
C ASN A 240 -35.37 15.53 23.82
N THR A 241 -35.14 14.63 24.77
CA THR A 241 -35.76 13.30 24.80
C THR A 241 -36.72 13.19 25.97
N GLY A 242 -37.75 12.37 25.80
CA GLY A 242 -38.79 12.15 26.80
C GLY A 242 -39.70 11.01 26.42
N VAL A 243 -40.90 11.03 26.97
CA VAL A 243 -41.96 10.05 26.67
C VAL A 243 -43.26 10.76 26.36
N VAL A 244 -44.12 10.14 25.57
CA VAL A 244 -45.50 10.61 25.35
C VAL A 244 -46.24 10.63 26.68
N SER A 245 -46.56 11.82 27.17
CA SER A 245 -47.26 11.99 28.44
C SER A 245 -48.77 11.76 28.32
N GLN A 246 -49.37 12.14 27.18
CA GLN A 246 -50.79 12.03 26.90
C GLN A 246 -51.06 12.12 25.40
N ILE A 247 -52.14 11.47 24.93
CA ILE A 247 -52.65 11.58 23.55
C ILE A 247 -53.98 12.34 23.53
N ASN A 248 -54.32 12.96 22.40
CA ASN A 248 -55.57 13.72 22.21
C ASN A 248 -55.81 14.83 23.25
N ARG A 249 -54.74 15.56 23.59
CA ARG A 249 -54.84 16.72 24.48
C ARG A 249 -55.37 17.92 23.69
N PHE A 250 -56.41 18.55 24.21
CA PHE A 250 -56.88 19.85 23.74
C PHE A 250 -56.23 20.95 24.58
N VAL A 251 -55.70 21.96 23.90
CA VAL A 251 -55.18 23.19 24.50
C VAL A 251 -56.01 24.33 23.91
N ASP A 252 -56.65 25.13 24.76
CA ASP A 252 -57.17 26.44 24.33
C ASP A 252 -55.96 27.34 24.09
N ILE A 253 -55.67 27.62 22.82
CA ILE A 253 -54.61 28.51 22.34
C ILE A 253 -55.19 29.85 21.92
#